data_AF-A0A101DHP1-F1
#
_entry.id   AF-A0A101DHP1-F1
#
_cell.length_a   1.000
_cell.length_b   1.000
_cell.length_c   1.000
_cell.angle_alpha   90.00
_cell.angle_beta   90.00
_cell.angle_gamma   90.00
#
_symmetry.space_group_name_H-M   'P 1'
#
loop_
_entity.id
_entity.type
_entity.pdbx_description
1 polymer ?
#
loop_
_entity_poly.entity_id
_entity_poly.type
_entity_poly.pdbx_seq_one_letter_code
_entity_poly.pdbx_strand_id
1 'polypeptide(L)'
;MEITFWGVRGGIPVSGKDFSEFGGDTPCVQISLEDKEIIIDSGTGIRELGQRLLARPKKEVYLFYTHFHWDHILGLPFFAPLYLEDFHLKLVLPRSLKGNLQTLLHLFSSPYFPVDKALVKDKFSVRQ
;
A
#
# COMPACT_ATOMS: atom_id res chain seq x y z
N MET A 1 -0.41 -8.66 18.95
CA MET A 1 0.22 -8.61 17.62
C MET A 1 -0.54 -9.56 16.71
N GLU A 2 -1.08 -9.07 15.61
CA GLU A 2 -1.82 -9.85 14.60
C GLU A 2 -1.14 -9.64 13.24
N ILE A 3 -1.01 -10.70 12.43
CA ILE A 3 -0.47 -10.62 11.06
C ILE A 3 -1.60 -11.02 10.11
N THR A 4 -1.85 -10.20 9.11
CA THR A 4 -2.87 -10.45 8.08
C THR A 4 -2.25 -10.32 6.70
N PHE A 5 -2.48 -11.32 5.86
CA PHE A 5 -2.08 -11.31 4.46
C PHE A 5 -3.28 -10.85 3.62
N TRP A 6 -3.17 -9.65 3.06
CA TRP A 6 -4.20 -9.05 2.21
C TRP A 6 -4.05 -9.43 0.75
N GLY A 7 -2.84 -9.84 0.36
CA GLY A 7 -2.55 -10.43 -0.93
C GLY A 7 -1.25 -11.22 -0.86
N VAL A 8 -1.20 -12.35 -1.57
CA VAL A 8 -0.08 -13.30 -1.54
C VAL A 8 0.35 -13.76 -2.94
N ARG A 9 -0.32 -13.27 -3.98
CA ARG A 9 -0.05 -13.69 -5.36
C ARG A 9 1.02 -12.82 -6.01
N GLY A 10 2.08 -13.44 -6.52
CA GLY A 10 3.10 -12.72 -7.30
C GLY A 10 2.65 -12.37 -8.74
N GLY A 11 3.26 -11.33 -9.30
CA GLY A 11 3.18 -10.98 -10.72
C GLY A 11 2.00 -10.09 -11.11
N ILE A 12 0.77 -10.62 -11.08
CA ILE A 12 -0.44 -9.86 -11.44
C ILE A 12 -1.63 -10.27 -10.58
N PRO A 13 -2.59 -9.35 -10.32
CA PRO A 13 -3.84 -9.73 -9.69
C PRO A 13 -4.67 -10.60 -10.63
N VAL A 14 -5.45 -11.52 -10.06
CA VAL A 14 -6.38 -12.36 -10.81
C VAL A 14 -7.75 -12.39 -10.14
N SER A 15 -8.78 -12.76 -10.89
CA SER A 15 -10.11 -12.99 -10.35
C SER A 15 -10.73 -14.20 -11.05
N GLY A 16 -11.68 -14.87 -10.38
CA GLY A 16 -12.33 -16.06 -10.89
C GLY A 16 -12.50 -17.15 -9.84
N LYS A 17 -13.34 -18.14 -10.16
CA LYS A 17 -13.65 -19.25 -9.25
C LYS A 17 -12.39 -20.02 -8.83
N ASP A 18 -11.46 -20.17 -9.76
CA ASP A 18 -10.18 -20.87 -9.56
C ASP A 18 -9.26 -20.21 -8.52
N PHE A 19 -9.54 -18.95 -8.12
CA PHE A 19 -8.75 -18.20 -7.15
C PHE A 19 -9.51 -17.90 -5.84
N SER A 20 -10.64 -18.56 -5.60
CA SER A 20 -11.51 -18.25 -4.45
C SER A 20 -10.97 -18.76 -3.10
N GLU A 21 -10.08 -19.76 -3.10
CA GLU A 21 -9.54 -20.33 -1.86
C GLU A 21 -8.48 -19.41 -1.22
N PHE A 22 -7.52 -18.92 -2.01
CA PHE A 22 -6.39 -18.12 -1.51
C PHE A 22 -6.46 -16.64 -1.91
N GLY A 23 -7.43 -16.26 -2.74
CA GLY A 23 -7.54 -14.92 -3.29
C GLY A 23 -6.62 -14.66 -4.49
N GLY A 24 -6.83 -13.52 -5.12
CA GLY A 24 -6.10 -13.11 -6.32
C GLY A 24 -5.32 -11.82 -6.17
N ASP A 25 -5.26 -11.24 -4.98
CA ASP A 25 -4.58 -9.97 -4.72
C ASP A 25 -3.06 -10.12 -4.59
N THR A 26 -2.34 -9.10 -5.08
CA THR A 26 -0.87 -9.05 -5.05
C THR A 26 -0.32 -8.58 -3.70
N PRO A 27 0.99 -8.75 -3.42
CA PRO A 27 1.53 -8.73 -2.06
C PRO A 27 1.15 -7.49 -1.25
N CYS A 28 0.51 -7.74 -0.11
CA CYS A 28 0.27 -6.75 0.91
C CYS A 28 0.12 -7.49 2.24
N VAL A 29 1.01 -7.19 3.20
CA VAL A 29 0.97 -7.79 4.53
C VAL A 29 0.82 -6.70 5.56
N GLN A 30 -0.14 -6.88 6.47
CA GLN A 30 -0.35 -6.03 7.64
C GLN A 30 0.18 -6.73 8.88
N ILE A 31 0.94 -6.01 9.70
CA ILE A 31 1.26 -6.37 11.07
C ILE A 31 0.60 -5.34 11.97
N SER A 32 -0.46 -5.75 12.66
CA SER A 32 -1.23 -4.90 13.57
C SER A 32 -0.68 -5.00 14.99
N LEU A 33 -0.30 -3.86 15.53
CA LEU A 33 0.15 -3.66 16.90
C LEU A 33 -0.88 -2.81 17.66
N GLU A 34 -0.65 -2.59 18.95
CA GLU A 34 -1.58 -1.82 19.79
C GLU A 34 -1.74 -0.37 19.29
N ASP A 35 -0.62 0.29 18.98
CA ASP A 35 -0.53 1.73 18.68
C ASP A 35 -0.29 2.05 17.19
N LYS A 36 0.10 1.06 16.39
CA LYS A 36 0.52 1.24 15.00
C LYS A 36 0.15 0.08 14.10
N GLU A 37 0.13 0.36 12.81
CA GLU A 37 -0.03 -0.58 11.72
C GLU A 37 1.24 -0.55 10.88
N ILE A 38 1.83 -1.72 10.64
CA ILE A 38 2.97 -1.87 9.74
C ILE A 38 2.48 -2.60 8.49
N ILE A 39 2.69 -1.99 7.33
CA ILE A 39 2.33 -2.54 6.03
C ILE A 39 3.62 -2.87 5.30
N ILE A 40 3.69 -4.07 4.74
CA ILE A 40 4.78 -4.51 3.86
C ILE A 40 4.19 -4.72 2.47
N ASP A 41 4.71 -3.93 1.53
CA ASP A 41 4.23 -3.80 0.16
C ASP A 41 2.78 -3.30 0.03
N SER A 42 2.52 -2.61 -1.07
CA SER A 42 1.23 -2.04 -1.42
C SER A 42 0.74 -2.59 -2.76
N GLY A 43 0.81 -3.91 -2.92
CA GLY A 43 0.10 -4.62 -3.98
C GLY A 43 -1.41 -4.43 -3.90
N THR A 44 -2.18 -5.03 -4.79
CA THR A 44 -3.63 -4.79 -4.91
C THR A 44 -4.41 -5.13 -3.64
N GLY A 45 -3.89 -6.01 -2.79
CA GLY A 45 -4.47 -6.32 -1.48
C GLY A 45 -4.59 -5.10 -0.54
N ILE A 46 -3.78 -4.07 -0.76
CA ILE A 46 -3.83 -2.85 0.06
C ILE A 46 -5.18 -2.13 -0.04
N ARG A 47 -5.96 -2.37 -1.12
CA ARG A 47 -7.28 -1.76 -1.30
C ARG A 47 -8.24 -2.15 -0.16
N GLU A 48 -8.35 -3.45 0.14
CA GLU A 48 -9.21 -3.96 1.21
C GLU A 48 -8.68 -3.58 2.60
N LEU A 49 -7.36 -3.62 2.78
CA LEU A 49 -6.72 -3.10 3.99
C LEU A 49 -7.10 -1.64 4.24
N GLY A 50 -7.07 -0.80 3.20
CA GLY A 50 -7.50 0.59 3.28
C GLY A 50 -8.90 0.74 3.83
N GLN A 51 -9.87 -0.02 3.32
CA GLN A 51 -11.25 -0.01 3.81
C GLN A 51 -11.34 -0.44 5.29
N ARG A 52 -10.58 -1.46 5.69
CA ARG A 52 -10.55 -1.90 7.10
C ARG A 52 -9.93 -0.86 8.03
N LEU A 53 -8.93 -0.10 7.58
CA LEU A 53 -8.34 0.98 8.38
C LEU A 53 -9.32 2.14 8.57
N LEU A 54 -10.14 2.45 7.57
CA LEU A 54 -11.17 3.49 7.67
C LEU A 54 -12.25 3.15 8.71
N ALA A 55 -12.56 1.86 8.89
CA ALA A 55 -13.56 1.38 9.84
C ALA A 55 -13.06 1.23 11.28
N ARG A 56 -11.80 1.61 11.57
CA ARG A 56 -11.15 1.38 12.86
C ARG A 56 -10.62 2.69 13.47
N PRO A 57 -10.36 2.70 14.79
CA PRO A 57 -9.65 3.81 15.41
C PRO A 57 -8.32 4.07 14.71
N LYS A 58 -7.98 5.34 14.54
CA LYS A 58 -6.76 5.75 13.86
C LYS A 58 -5.53 5.32 14.64
N LYS A 59 -4.55 4.83 13.91
CA LYS A 59 -3.22 4.45 14.39
C LYS A 59 -2.18 5.03 13.45
N GLU A 60 -0.94 5.08 13.92
CA GLU A 60 0.17 5.41 13.04
C GLU A 60 0.35 4.30 11.99
N VAL A 61 0.49 4.66 10.72
CA VAL A 61 0.68 3.69 9.64
C VAL A 61 2.08 3.83 9.05
N TYR A 62 2.81 2.73 9.07
CA TYR A 62 4.13 2.59 8.47
C TYR A 62 4.02 1.76 7.21
N LEU A 63 4.65 2.18 6.13
CA LEU A 63 4.74 1.42 4.89
C LEU A 63 6.20 1.11 4.57
N PHE A 64 6.49 -0.16 4.38
CA PHE A 64 7.76 -0.71 3.95
C PHE A 64 7.59 -1.34 2.58
N TYR A 65 8.67 -1.34 1.80
CA TYR A 65 8.72 -2.05 0.53
C TYR A 65 9.86 -3.04 0.52
N THR A 66 9.58 -4.24 0.00
CA THR A 66 10.61 -5.22 -0.33
C THR A 66 11.36 -4.79 -1.59
N HIS A 67 10.63 -4.33 -2.61
CA HIS A 67 11.13 -3.76 -3.87
C HIS A 67 9.98 -3.06 -4.63
N PHE A 68 10.27 -2.41 -5.76
CA PHE A 68 9.30 -1.61 -6.52
C PHE A 68 8.85 -2.27 -7.84
N HIS A 69 8.71 -3.60 -7.88
CA HIS A 69 7.98 -4.23 -8.98
C HIS A 69 6.49 -3.90 -8.89
N TRP A 70 5.79 -3.96 -10.02
CA TRP A 70 4.39 -3.50 -10.12
C TRP A 70 3.47 -4.19 -9.14
N ASP A 71 3.56 -5.51 -9.00
CA ASP A 71 2.74 -6.29 -8.07
C ASP A 71 2.91 -5.87 -6.60
N HIS A 72 4.01 -5.21 -6.24
CA HIS A 72 4.24 -4.71 -4.88
C HIS A 72 3.81 -3.26 -4.67
N ILE A 73 3.48 -2.51 -5.73
CA ILE A 73 3.22 -1.05 -5.62
C ILE A 73 1.90 -0.62 -6.25
N LEU A 74 1.35 -1.40 -7.18
CA LEU A 74 0.21 -1.03 -8.04
C LEU A 74 -1.07 -0.74 -7.27
N GLY A 75 -1.21 -1.25 -6.05
CA GLY A 75 -2.36 -0.99 -5.20
C GLY A 75 -2.33 0.38 -4.52
N LEU A 76 -1.17 1.04 -4.42
CA LEU A 76 -1.03 2.30 -3.67
C LEU A 76 -2.03 3.40 -4.09
N PRO A 77 -2.29 3.64 -5.40
CA PRO A 77 -3.28 4.64 -5.82
C PRO A 77 -4.72 4.30 -5.41
N PHE A 78 -5.01 3.05 -5.04
CA PHE A 78 -6.32 2.60 -4.58
C PHE A 78 -6.40 2.47 -3.06
N PHE A 79 -5.36 2.88 -2.33
CA PHE A 79 -5.36 2.92 -0.87
C PHE A 79 -6.14 4.14 -0.38
N ALA A 80 -7.45 3.95 -0.17
CA ALA A 80 -8.41 5.01 0.17
C ALA A 80 -7.95 5.99 1.28
N PRO A 81 -7.25 5.56 2.36
CA PRO A 81 -6.77 6.48 3.38
C PRO A 81 -5.87 7.61 2.86
N LEU A 82 -5.12 7.46 1.76
CA LEU A 82 -4.27 8.52 1.21
C LEU A 82 -5.05 9.78 0.80
N TYR A 83 -6.34 9.66 0.55
CA TYR A 83 -7.19 10.76 0.12
C TYR A 83 -7.89 11.49 1.27
N LEU A 84 -7.70 11.04 2.52
CA LEU A 84 -8.23 11.74 3.69
C LEU A 84 -7.30 12.87 4.12
N GLU A 85 -7.87 13.99 4.53
CA GLU A 85 -7.11 15.17 5.00
C GLU A 85 -6.21 14.83 6.18
N ASP A 86 -6.72 14.03 7.10
CA ASP A 86 -6.14 13.72 8.41
C ASP A 86 -5.46 12.33 8.47
N PHE A 87 -4.98 11.86 7.32
CA PHE A 87 -4.17 10.66 7.18
C PHE A 87 -2.74 11.00 6.75
N HIS A 88 -1.78 10.31 7.37
CA HIS A 88 -0.37 10.45 7.04
C HIS A 88 0.33 9.10 7.09
N LEU A 89 1.13 8.81 6.06
CA LEU A 89 1.83 7.55 5.90
C LEU A 89 3.33 7.75 6.18
N LYS A 90 3.89 6.91 7.05
CA LYS A 90 5.33 6.90 7.34
C LYS A 90 6.01 5.88 6.43
N LEU A 91 6.62 6.37 5.35
CA LEU A 91 7.33 5.55 4.39
C LEU A 91 8.75 5.26 4.89
N VAL A 92 9.08 3.98 5.11
CA VAL A 92 10.40 3.54 5.57
C VAL A 92 11.09 2.77 4.45
N LEU A 93 12.16 3.36 3.89
CA LEU A 93 12.88 2.79 2.75
C LEU A 93 14.31 2.43 3.17
N PRO A 94 14.71 1.14 3.08
CA PRO A 94 16.11 0.76 3.27
C PRO A 94 17.01 1.48 2.26
N ARG A 95 18.21 1.91 2.68
CA ARG A 95 19.19 2.56 1.79
C ARG A 95 19.61 1.72 0.58
N SER A 96 19.51 0.40 0.68
CA SER A 96 19.81 -0.54 -0.40
C SER A 96 18.71 -0.66 -1.45
N LEU A 97 17.52 -0.09 -1.19
CA LEU A 97 16.37 -0.19 -2.08
C LEU A 97 16.58 0.68 -3.33
N LYS A 98 16.39 0.09 -4.51
CA LYS A 98 16.47 0.83 -5.78
C LYS A 98 15.16 1.57 -6.06
N GLY A 99 15.01 2.77 -5.49
CA GLY A 99 13.90 3.68 -5.73
C GLY A 99 13.63 4.57 -4.52
N ASN A 100 12.65 5.46 -4.63
CA ASN A 100 12.34 6.43 -3.58
C ASN A 100 10.85 6.82 -3.63
N LEU A 101 10.46 7.85 -2.86
CA LEU A 101 9.09 8.37 -2.89
C LEU A 101 8.65 8.77 -4.31
N GLN A 102 9.54 9.33 -5.15
CA GLN A 102 9.19 9.68 -6.53
C GLN A 102 8.82 8.43 -7.35
N THR A 103 9.46 7.28 -7.12
CA THR A 103 9.07 6.00 -7.73
C THR A 103 7.59 5.69 -7.48
N LEU A 104 7.11 5.92 -6.26
CA LEU A 104 5.69 5.72 -5.90
C LEU A 104 4.79 6.81 -6.48
N LEU A 105 5.22 8.07 -6.45
CA LEU A 105 4.43 9.18 -7.01
C LEU A 105 4.24 9.07 -8.53
N HIS A 106 5.10 8.33 -9.24
CA HIS A 106 4.88 8.04 -10.66
C HIS A 106 3.62 7.22 -10.93
N LEU A 107 3.13 6.43 -9.96
CA LEU A 107 1.87 5.68 -10.09
C LEU A 107 0.64 6.58 -10.29
N PHE A 108 0.76 7.86 -9.93
CA PHE A 108 -0.28 8.87 -10.05
C PHE A 108 -0.08 9.76 -11.30
N SER A 109 0.72 9.32 -12.27
CA SER A 109 1.02 10.11 -13.47
C SER A 109 -0.05 9.95 -14.53
N SER A 110 -0.47 11.07 -15.11
CA SER A 110 -1.25 11.07 -16.36
C SER A 110 -0.41 10.50 -17.52
N PRO A 111 -1.00 9.74 -18.46
CA PRO A 111 -2.42 9.39 -18.58
C PRO A 111 -2.81 8.08 -17.86
N TYR A 112 -1.90 7.47 -17.10
CA TYR A 112 -2.09 6.14 -16.50
C TYR A 112 -3.08 6.13 -15.33
N PHE A 113 -3.11 7.22 -14.56
CA PHE A 113 -4.03 7.36 -13.42
C PHE A 113 -4.72 8.73 -13.46
N PRO A 114 -6.03 8.80 -13.17
CA PRO A 114 -6.81 10.04 -13.32
C PRO A 114 -6.60 11.03 -12.17
N VAL A 115 -5.93 10.63 -11.09
CA VAL A 115 -5.69 11.46 -9.91
C VAL A 115 -4.25 11.95 -9.90
N ASP A 116 -4.06 13.27 -9.88
CA ASP A 116 -2.72 13.88 -9.87
C ASP A 116 -2.01 13.65 -8.53
N LYS A 117 -0.70 13.35 -8.60
CA LYS A 117 0.18 13.20 -7.43
C LYS A 117 0.14 14.38 -6.46
N ALA A 118 -0.22 15.58 -6.91
CA ALA A 118 -0.36 16.78 -6.09
C ALA A 118 -1.35 16.58 -4.92
N LEU A 119 -2.35 15.70 -5.07
CA LEU A 119 -3.33 15.43 -4.01
C LEU A 119 -2.79 14.55 -2.88
N VAL A 120 -1.73 13.78 -3.13
CA VAL A 120 -1.21 12.78 -2.18
C VAL A 120 0.26 13.01 -1.79
N LYS A 121 1.02 13.81 -2.52
CA LYS A 121 2.47 13.99 -2.30
C LYS A 121 2.82 14.41 -0.87
N ASP A 122 1.95 15.20 -0.23
CA ASP A 122 2.18 15.75 1.11
C ASP A 122 1.68 14.79 2.22
N LYS A 123 1.24 13.58 1.86
CA LYS A 123 0.77 12.53 2.80
C LYS A 123 1.90 11.62 3.30
N PHE A 124 3.13 11.82 2.84
CA PHE A 124 4.24 10.90 3.08
C PHE A 124 5.33 11.55 3.94
N SER A 125 5.69 10.91 5.06
CA SER A 125 6.94 11.18 5.78
C SER A 125 7.94 10.10 5.40
N VAL A 126 9.09 10.47 4.85
CA VAL A 126 10.09 9.49 4.39
C VAL A 126 11.21 9.34 5.42
N ARG A 127 11.53 8.09 5.76
CA ARG A 127 12.70 7.72 6.57
C ARG A 127 13.61 6.80 5.76
N GLN A 128 14.86 7.19 5.60
CA GLN A 128 15.93 6.47 4.89
C GLN A 128 17.01 5.94 5.83
#